data_AF-A0AAD5ZGU6-F1
#
_entry.id   AF-A0AAD5ZGU6-F1
#
_cell.length_a   1.000
_cell.length_b   1.000
_cell.length_c   1.000
_cell.angle_alpha   90.00
_cell.angle_beta   90.00
_cell.angle_gamma   90.00
#
_symmetry.space_group_name_H-M   'P 1'
#
loop_
_entity.id
_entity.type
_entity.pdbx_description
1 polymer ?
#
loop_
_entity_poly.entity_id
_entity_poly.type
_entity_poly.pdbx_seq_one_letter_code
_entity_poly.pdbx_strand_id
1 'polypeptide(L)'
;MIVPRHICFPATESLSESPQAHSNTCMNSYTVLQFWFSTSMATLSLNTILPSSHLHHRVSLPRSSAHSIPLSRLRRQSVSIKATSSGSAVATSASGFNGSIIDALGQVSIYSASSGEAVLIKDLWDQTGEVAVVALLRHFGCVCCWELASVLRDAKPKFDSAGVKLIAVGVGTPDKARILAERLPFPLENLYADPDRKAYDLLGLYFGLARTFLNPASRKAFSRFESIKEATKNYTIKATPDDLSSVLQQGGMFVFRGKELMYARKDEGTGDHAPLEDVLNICCEVPVA
;
A
#
# COMPACT_ATOMS: atom_id res chain seq x y z
N MET A 1 21.63 21.80 12.39
CA MET A 1 20.62 21.98 13.45
C MET A 1 19.37 22.50 12.77
N ILE A 2 18.36 21.65 12.59
CA ILE A 2 17.09 22.04 11.98
C ILE A 2 16.09 22.13 13.14
N VAL A 3 15.56 23.33 13.37
CA VAL A 3 14.58 23.60 14.41
C VAL A 3 13.23 23.02 13.96
N PRO A 4 12.57 22.15 14.75
CA PRO A 4 11.27 21.60 14.37
C PRO A 4 10.20 22.69 14.47
N ARG A 5 9.45 22.92 13.39
CA ARG A 5 8.26 23.77 13.40
C ARG A 5 7.05 22.94 13.81
N HIS A 6 6.34 23.42 14.84
CA HIS A 6 5.06 22.89 15.29
C HIS A 6 3.97 23.19 14.26
N ILE A 7 3.16 22.19 13.90
CA ILE A 7 2.02 22.34 12.99
C ILE A 7 0.75 21.97 13.77
N CYS A 8 -0.19 22.91 13.89
CA CYS A 8 -1.54 22.69 14.40
C CYS A 8 -2.50 22.44 13.23
N PHE A 9 -3.42 21.49 13.40
CA PHE A 9 -4.55 21.26 12.50
C PHE A 9 -5.82 21.89 13.08
N PRO A 10 -6.74 22.45 12.26
CA PRO A 10 -8.01 22.99 12.75
C PRO A 10 -8.97 21.85 13.15
N ALA A 11 -9.63 22.03 14.30
CA ALA A 11 -10.70 21.15 14.74
C ALA A 11 -11.93 21.30 13.82
N THR A 12 -12.51 20.19 13.39
CA THR A 12 -13.81 20.16 12.71
C THR A 12 -14.92 20.50 13.70
N GLU A 13 -15.70 21.55 13.41
CA GLU A 13 -16.91 21.88 14.15
C GLU A 13 -17.95 20.76 14.05
N SER A 14 -18.34 20.21 15.20
CA SER A 14 -19.60 19.51 15.40
C SER A 14 -20.49 20.38 16.29
N LEU A 15 -21.67 20.74 15.78
CA LEU A 15 -22.72 21.45 16.51
C LEU A 15 -23.25 20.59 17.67
N SER A 16 -22.93 20.95 18.92
CA SER A 16 -23.86 21.00 20.08
C SER A 16 -23.10 21.31 21.40
N GLU A 17 -23.44 22.47 22.00
CA GLU A 17 -23.33 22.88 23.42
C GLU A 17 -21.96 23.09 24.15
N SER A 18 -21.64 24.39 24.32
CA SER A 18 -21.04 25.13 25.50
C SER A 18 -19.62 24.81 26.04
N PRO A 19 -18.83 25.83 26.50
CA PRO A 19 -17.37 25.84 26.35
C PRO A 19 -16.59 25.67 27.67
N GLN A 20 -15.60 24.76 27.71
CA GLN A 20 -14.48 24.86 28.66
C GLN A 20 -13.14 24.34 28.07
N ALA A 21 -12.16 25.25 28.08
CA ALA A 21 -10.70 25.06 28.09
C ALA A 21 -10.05 24.15 27.02
N HIS A 22 -9.67 24.76 25.90
CA HIS A 22 -8.73 24.20 24.93
C HIS A 22 -7.31 24.12 25.51
N SER A 23 -6.79 22.90 25.73
CA SER A 23 -5.35 22.65 25.86
C SER A 23 -4.82 22.05 24.56
N ASN A 24 -3.98 22.81 23.86
CA ASN A 24 -3.30 22.34 22.66
C ASN A 24 -2.21 21.34 23.07
N THR A 25 -2.45 20.05 22.85
CA THR A 25 -1.41 19.04 23.02
C THR A 25 -0.63 18.91 21.72
N CYS A 26 0.60 19.39 21.71
CA CYS A 26 1.49 19.32 20.54
C CYS A 26 2.25 17.99 20.59
N MET A 27 1.97 17.07 19.66
CA MET A 27 2.66 15.78 19.56
C MET A 27 3.57 15.70 18.34
N ASN A 28 4.73 15.06 18.53
CA ASN A 28 5.81 14.91 17.56
C ASN A 28 5.37 14.05 16.34
N SER A 29 5.93 14.27 15.16
CA SER A 29 5.55 13.63 13.88
C SER A 29 5.65 12.10 13.87
N TYR A 30 6.52 11.53 14.71
CA TYR A 30 6.60 10.09 14.98
C TYR A 30 5.34 9.54 15.66
N THR A 31 4.69 10.36 16.47
CA THR A 31 3.50 10.00 17.24
C THR A 31 2.27 9.92 16.35
N VAL A 32 2.13 10.71 15.27
CA VAL A 32 0.93 10.66 14.42
C VAL A 32 0.87 9.36 13.60
N LEU A 33 1.99 8.92 13.00
CA LEU A 33 2.02 7.63 12.32
C LEU A 33 1.86 6.46 13.30
N GLN A 34 2.51 6.52 14.47
CA GLN A 34 2.37 5.50 15.53
C GLN A 34 0.95 5.46 16.12
N PHE A 35 0.32 6.61 16.35
CA PHE A 35 -1.04 6.72 16.87
C PHE A 35 -2.05 6.21 15.83
N TRP A 36 -1.81 6.39 14.53
CA TRP A 36 -2.65 5.82 13.46
C TRP A 36 -2.45 4.32 13.25
N PHE A 37 -1.21 3.82 13.34
CA PHE A 37 -0.99 2.36 13.40
C PHE A 37 -1.56 1.76 14.69
N SER A 38 -1.65 2.53 15.78
CA SER A 38 -2.16 2.08 17.09
C SER A 38 -3.68 2.21 17.25
N THR A 39 -4.36 3.18 16.63
CA THR A 39 -5.83 3.32 16.72
C THR A 39 -6.56 2.26 15.91
N SER A 40 -5.91 1.68 14.89
CA SER A 40 -6.41 0.47 14.22
C SER A 40 -6.37 -0.79 15.11
N MET A 41 -5.69 -0.74 16.27
CA MET A 41 -5.69 -1.83 17.27
C MET A 41 -6.72 -1.63 18.38
N ALA A 42 -7.28 -0.43 18.55
CA ALA A 42 -8.09 -0.10 19.73
C ALA A 42 -9.52 -0.67 19.72
N THR A 43 -9.99 -1.25 18.60
CA THR A 43 -11.30 -1.94 18.51
C THR A 43 -11.23 -3.47 18.63
N LEU A 44 -10.05 -4.04 18.88
CA LEU A 44 -9.83 -5.48 19.08
C LEU A 44 -9.34 -5.77 20.51
N SER A 45 -10.08 -5.34 21.53
CA SER A 45 -9.85 -5.82 22.89
C SER A 45 -11.17 -6.16 23.58
N LEU A 46 -11.51 -7.45 23.59
CA LEU A 46 -12.42 -8.04 24.58
C LEU A 46 -11.82 -9.34 25.11
N ASN A 47 -11.62 -9.31 26.43
CA ASN A 47 -11.55 -10.41 27.38
C ASN A 47 -10.46 -11.46 27.22
N THR A 48 -9.44 -11.36 28.07
CA THR A 48 -8.90 -12.55 28.74
C THR A 48 -8.50 -12.21 30.17
N ILE A 49 -9.18 -12.88 31.10
CA ILE A 49 -8.93 -12.88 32.54
C ILE A 49 -7.63 -13.65 32.79
N LEU A 50 -6.71 -13.08 33.57
CA LEU A 50 -5.51 -13.76 34.07
C LEU A 50 -5.41 -13.54 35.59
N PRO A 51 -5.26 -14.60 36.41
CA PRO A 51 -4.87 -14.43 37.80
C PRO A 51 -3.34 -14.35 37.91
N SER A 52 -2.91 -13.46 38.82
CA SER A 52 -1.52 -13.25 39.20
C SER A 52 -0.89 -14.46 39.86
N SER A 53 0.38 -14.73 39.55
CA SER A 53 1.34 -15.21 40.55
C SER A 53 2.73 -14.68 40.24
N HIS A 54 3.26 -13.96 41.24
CA HIS A 54 4.63 -13.49 41.34
C HIS A 54 5.59 -14.68 41.51
N LEU A 55 6.77 -14.61 40.90
CA LEU A 55 8.00 -15.15 41.47
C LEU A 55 9.22 -14.45 40.85
N HIS A 56 10.03 -13.87 41.73
CA HIS A 56 11.30 -13.23 41.40
C HIS A 56 12.38 -14.29 41.21
N HIS A 57 13.13 -14.23 40.11
CA HIS A 57 14.46 -14.82 40.06
C HIS A 57 15.48 -13.82 39.49
N ARG A 58 16.35 -13.35 40.37
CA ARG A 58 17.61 -12.67 40.03
C ARG A 58 18.52 -13.66 39.31
N VAL A 59 19.01 -13.30 38.13
CA VAL A 59 20.16 -13.94 37.50
C VAL A 59 21.32 -12.94 37.52
N SER A 60 22.38 -13.32 38.22
CA SER A 60 23.65 -12.63 38.32
C SER A 60 24.53 -12.89 37.09
N LEU A 61 25.04 -11.81 36.47
CA LEU A 61 26.05 -11.84 35.42
C LEU A 61 27.46 -11.83 36.04
N PRO A 62 28.42 -12.65 35.56
CA PRO A 62 29.81 -12.39 35.81
C PRO A 62 30.41 -11.48 34.73
N ARG A 63 31.05 -10.44 35.24
CA ARG A 63 31.96 -9.50 34.59
C ARG A 63 33.23 -10.24 34.18
N SER A 64 33.67 -10.11 32.94
CA SER A 64 35.04 -10.47 32.57
C SER A 64 35.68 -9.42 31.67
N SER A 65 36.93 -9.18 32.00
CA SER A 65 37.78 -8.04 31.69
C SER A 65 38.41 -8.10 30.30
N ALA A 66 38.74 -6.90 29.82
CA ALA A 66 39.43 -6.61 28.58
C ALA A 66 40.86 -7.18 28.52
N HIS A 67 41.26 -7.62 27.32
CA HIS A 67 42.66 -7.64 26.91
C HIS A 67 42.80 -7.07 25.50
N SER A 68 43.69 -6.08 25.40
CA SER A 68 44.04 -5.28 24.23
C SER A 68 45.35 -5.75 23.63
N ILE A 69 45.42 -6.02 22.32
CA ILE A 69 46.68 -6.04 21.54
C ILE A 69 46.39 -5.61 20.07
N PRO A 70 47.39 -5.23 19.24
CA PRO A 70 47.53 -3.88 18.71
C PRO A 70 47.26 -3.77 17.19
N LEU A 71 47.07 -2.54 16.71
CA LEU A 71 46.97 -2.23 15.28
C LEU A 71 48.31 -2.41 14.57
N SER A 72 48.35 -3.30 13.58
CA SER A 72 49.37 -3.28 12.53
C SER A 72 48.75 -2.92 11.17
N ARG A 73 49.30 -1.85 10.59
CA ARG A 73 49.15 -1.35 9.22
C ARG A 73 48.89 -2.46 8.19
N LEU A 74 47.79 -2.35 7.46
CA LEU A 74 47.67 -2.91 6.12
C LEU A 74 47.26 -1.82 5.12
N ARG A 75 48.07 -1.80 4.06
CA ARG A 75 48.16 -0.87 2.95
C ARG A 75 46.88 -0.94 2.10
N ARG A 76 46.12 0.16 2.05
CA ARG A 76 44.89 0.28 1.26
C ARG A 76 45.27 0.54 -0.21
N GLN A 77 45.25 -0.49 -1.04
CA GLN A 77 45.25 -0.33 -2.49
C GLN A 77 43.84 0.11 -2.94
N SER A 78 43.73 1.28 -3.54
CA SER A 78 42.50 1.79 -4.14
C SER A 78 42.32 1.19 -5.53
N VAL A 79 41.39 0.24 -5.67
CA VAL A 79 40.90 -0.23 -6.98
C VAL A 79 39.66 0.57 -7.32
N SER A 80 39.76 1.38 -8.38
CA SER A 80 38.64 2.14 -8.95
C SER A 80 37.78 1.20 -9.78
N ILE A 81 36.65 0.76 -9.24
CA ILE A 81 35.63 0.02 -10.01
C ILE A 81 34.66 1.07 -10.60
N LYS A 82 34.69 1.22 -11.92
CA LYS A 82 33.64 1.92 -12.67
C LYS A 82 32.34 1.11 -12.50
N ALA A 83 31.37 1.68 -11.79
CA ALA A 83 30.02 1.16 -11.73
C ALA A 83 29.29 1.55 -13.03
N THR A 84 29.24 0.64 -14.00
CA THR A 84 28.20 0.66 -15.04
C THR A 84 26.89 0.25 -14.38
N SER A 85 26.00 1.21 -14.18
CA SER A 85 24.62 0.99 -13.74
C SER A 85 23.81 0.41 -14.90
N SER A 86 23.94 -0.88 -15.15
CA SER A 86 22.89 -1.64 -15.82
C SER A 86 21.76 -1.83 -14.80
N GLY A 87 20.73 -0.98 -14.90
CA GLY A 87 19.50 -1.13 -14.15
C GLY A 87 18.84 -2.44 -14.56
N SER A 88 19.07 -3.48 -13.76
CA SER A 88 18.33 -4.73 -13.89
C SER A 88 16.93 -4.45 -13.36
N ALA A 89 16.00 -4.11 -14.24
CA ALA A 89 14.58 -4.22 -13.94
C ALA A 89 14.36 -5.64 -13.41
N VAL A 90 14.01 -5.76 -12.14
CA VAL A 90 13.63 -7.05 -11.57
C VAL A 90 12.25 -7.34 -12.15
N ALA A 91 12.24 -7.92 -13.35
CA ALA A 91 11.09 -8.63 -13.86
C ALA A 91 10.81 -9.74 -12.85
N THR A 92 9.87 -9.48 -11.93
CA THR A 92 9.38 -10.52 -11.02
C THR A 92 8.61 -11.46 -11.93
N SER A 93 9.23 -12.62 -12.16
CA SER A 93 8.79 -13.59 -13.14
C SER A 93 7.34 -14.00 -12.86
N ALA A 94 6.53 -14.12 -13.91
CA ALA A 94 5.18 -14.69 -13.88
C ALA A 94 5.13 -16.15 -13.36
N SER A 95 6.28 -16.70 -12.95
CA SER A 95 6.48 -17.99 -12.28
C SER A 95 5.67 -18.05 -10.97
N GLY A 96 4.43 -18.47 -11.08
CA GLY A 96 3.48 -18.54 -9.97
C GLY A 96 2.04 -18.41 -10.41
N PHE A 97 1.81 -17.84 -11.60
CA PHE A 97 0.48 -17.73 -12.21
C PHE A 97 0.42 -18.67 -13.41
N ASN A 98 -0.31 -19.77 -13.27
CA ASN A 98 -0.60 -20.66 -14.41
C ASN A 98 -1.90 -20.22 -15.09
N GLY A 99 -2.15 -20.71 -16.31
CA GLY A 99 -3.34 -20.34 -17.08
C GLY A 99 -4.66 -20.56 -16.34
N SER A 100 -4.74 -21.60 -15.49
CA SER A 100 -5.94 -21.88 -14.69
C SER A 100 -6.24 -20.78 -13.66
N ILE A 101 -5.23 -20.16 -13.05
CA ILE A 101 -5.44 -19.04 -12.11
C ILE A 101 -5.95 -17.81 -12.87
N ILE A 102 -5.42 -17.56 -14.07
CA ILE A 102 -5.82 -16.41 -14.91
C ILE A 102 -7.25 -16.58 -15.42
N ASP A 103 -7.61 -17.78 -15.87
CA ASP A 103 -8.97 -18.08 -16.29
C ASP A 103 -9.95 -17.96 -15.11
N ALA A 104 -9.57 -18.44 -13.91
CA ALA A 104 -10.37 -18.27 -12.70
C ALA A 104 -10.52 -16.80 -12.30
N LEU A 105 -9.44 -16.01 -12.39
CA LEU A 105 -9.45 -14.57 -12.11
C LEU A 105 -10.42 -13.85 -13.05
N GLY A 106 -10.41 -14.19 -14.34
CA GLY A 106 -11.32 -13.63 -15.34
C GLY A 106 -12.80 -13.85 -15.00
N GLN A 107 -13.12 -14.90 -14.24
CA GLN A 107 -14.48 -15.24 -13.80
C GLN A 107 -14.87 -14.58 -12.47
N VAL A 108 -13.97 -13.83 -11.82
CA VAL A 108 -14.30 -13.08 -10.60
C VAL A 108 -15.23 -11.93 -10.96
N SER A 109 -16.34 -11.83 -10.21
CA SER A 109 -17.23 -10.69 -10.28
C SER A 109 -16.77 -9.62 -9.28
N ILE A 110 -16.53 -8.41 -9.79
CA ILE A 110 -16.25 -7.20 -9.01
C ILE A 110 -17.33 -6.16 -9.32
N TYR A 111 -17.39 -5.08 -8.55
CA TYR A 111 -18.45 -4.08 -8.67
C TYR A 111 -17.90 -2.75 -9.17
N SER A 112 -18.50 -2.20 -10.22
CA SER A 112 -18.15 -0.87 -10.73
C SER A 112 -18.46 0.21 -9.69
N ALA A 113 -17.51 1.13 -9.45
CA ALA A 113 -17.79 2.30 -8.62
C ALA A 113 -18.79 3.26 -9.30
N SER A 114 -18.78 3.34 -10.64
CA SER A 114 -19.65 4.26 -11.38
C SER A 114 -21.12 3.82 -11.37
N SER A 115 -21.41 2.54 -11.66
CA SER A 115 -22.78 2.02 -11.75
C SER A 115 -23.23 1.26 -10.51
N GLY A 116 -22.30 0.74 -9.70
CA GLY A 116 -22.61 -0.20 -8.63
C GLY A 116 -22.91 -1.63 -9.12
N GLU A 117 -22.87 -1.87 -10.42
CA GLU A 117 -23.19 -3.17 -11.02
C GLU A 117 -22.00 -4.13 -10.96
N ALA A 118 -22.34 -5.42 -10.88
CA ALA A 118 -21.40 -6.52 -10.96
C ALA A 118 -20.90 -6.70 -12.40
N VAL A 119 -19.58 -6.82 -12.58
CA VAL A 119 -18.89 -7.07 -13.85
C VAL A 119 -17.84 -8.17 -13.65
N LEU A 120 -17.55 -8.95 -14.69
CA LEU A 120 -16.46 -9.92 -14.64
C LEU A 120 -15.14 -9.24 -15.00
N ILE A 121 -14.06 -9.63 -14.34
CA ILE A 121 -12.72 -9.05 -14.60
C ILE A 121 -12.33 -9.18 -16.08
N LYS A 122 -12.58 -10.33 -16.71
CA LYS A 122 -12.24 -10.56 -18.12
C LYS A 122 -12.97 -9.64 -19.11
N ASP A 123 -14.08 -9.03 -18.69
CA ASP A 123 -14.90 -8.18 -19.56
C ASP A 123 -14.42 -6.72 -19.54
N LEU A 124 -13.42 -6.38 -18.71
CA LEU A 124 -12.89 -5.02 -18.53
C LEU A 124 -11.86 -4.62 -19.60
N TRP A 125 -11.29 -5.58 -20.32
CA TRP A 125 -10.40 -5.39 -21.46
C TRP A 125 -10.50 -6.55 -22.44
N ASP A 126 -10.10 -6.33 -23.69
CA ASP A 126 -10.05 -7.38 -24.70
C ASP A 126 -9.00 -8.46 -24.37
N GLN A 127 -9.43 -9.72 -24.40
CA GLN A 127 -8.62 -10.86 -23.98
C GLN A 127 -7.66 -11.38 -25.07
N THR A 128 -7.57 -10.73 -26.23
CA THR A 128 -6.75 -11.19 -27.37
C THR A 128 -5.47 -10.39 -27.56
N GLY A 129 -5.48 -9.08 -27.26
CA GLY A 129 -4.29 -8.24 -27.48
C GLY A 129 -4.26 -6.91 -26.74
N GLU A 130 -5.34 -6.50 -26.08
CA GLU A 130 -5.36 -5.26 -25.31
C GLU A 130 -4.52 -5.39 -24.03
N VAL A 131 -3.84 -4.31 -23.67
CA VAL A 131 -3.00 -4.26 -22.48
C VAL A 131 -3.79 -3.63 -21.34
N ALA A 132 -3.79 -4.28 -20.18
CA ALA A 132 -4.47 -3.81 -18.98
C ALA A 132 -3.53 -3.80 -17.78
N VAL A 133 -3.52 -2.67 -17.07
CA VAL A 133 -2.90 -2.50 -15.76
C VAL A 133 -3.99 -2.69 -14.71
N VAL A 134 -3.88 -3.76 -13.93
CA VAL A 134 -4.80 -4.07 -12.83
C VAL A 134 -4.10 -3.77 -11.51
N ALA A 135 -4.51 -2.67 -10.87
CA ALA A 135 -3.97 -2.18 -9.62
C ALA A 135 -4.89 -2.58 -8.44
N LEU A 136 -4.43 -3.50 -7.60
CA LEU A 136 -5.16 -4.01 -6.44
C LEU A 136 -4.77 -3.16 -5.22
N LEU A 137 -5.59 -2.17 -4.88
CA LEU A 137 -5.48 -1.37 -3.68
C LEU A 137 -5.80 -2.22 -2.45
N ARG A 138 -5.11 -2.03 -1.33
CA ARG A 138 -5.38 -2.77 -0.08
C ARG A 138 -6.84 -2.65 0.36
N HIS A 139 -7.34 -1.42 0.43
CA HIS A 139 -8.72 -1.04 0.72
C HIS A 139 -8.88 0.48 0.54
N PHE A 140 -10.12 0.96 0.37
CA PHE A 140 -10.38 2.39 0.13
C PHE A 140 -10.09 3.30 1.34
N GLY A 141 -9.96 2.75 2.55
CA GLY A 141 -9.58 3.50 3.76
C GLY A 141 -8.08 3.63 4.02
N CYS A 142 -7.21 3.04 3.19
CA CYS A 142 -5.76 3.02 3.42
C CYS A 142 -5.11 4.30 2.90
N VAL A 143 -4.41 5.05 3.77
CA VAL A 143 -3.72 6.30 3.39
C VAL A 143 -2.65 6.11 2.31
N CYS A 144 -1.90 5.00 2.34
CA CYS A 144 -0.94 4.70 1.27
C CYS A 144 -1.63 4.33 -0.05
N CYS A 145 -2.85 3.76 0.01
CA CYS A 145 -3.62 3.50 -1.20
C CYS A 145 -4.19 4.78 -1.81
N TRP A 146 -4.46 5.81 -1.01
CA TRP A 146 -4.82 7.14 -1.54
C TRP A 146 -3.65 7.79 -2.27
N GLU A 147 -2.43 7.61 -1.77
CA GLU A 147 -1.21 8.02 -2.47
C GLU A 147 -1.06 7.27 -3.80
N LEU A 148 -1.15 5.93 -3.80
CA LEU A 148 -1.11 5.14 -5.04
C LEU A 148 -2.21 5.55 -6.02
N ALA A 149 -3.44 5.75 -5.55
CA ALA A 149 -4.55 6.22 -6.38
C ALA A 149 -4.28 7.61 -6.96
N SER A 150 -3.66 8.53 -6.21
CA SER A 150 -3.23 9.83 -6.73
C SER A 150 -2.24 9.66 -7.88
N VAL A 151 -1.23 8.81 -7.68
CA VAL A 151 -0.19 8.54 -8.68
C VAL A 151 -0.81 7.93 -9.95
N LEU A 152 -1.73 6.98 -9.79
CA LEU A 152 -2.42 6.33 -10.91
C LEU A 152 -3.36 7.29 -11.66
N ARG A 153 -4.08 8.16 -10.95
CA ARG A 153 -4.89 9.23 -11.57
C ARG A 153 -4.03 10.12 -12.45
N ASP A 154 -2.89 10.56 -11.92
CA ASP A 154 -2.00 11.50 -12.64
C ASP A 154 -1.29 10.81 -13.82
N ALA A 155 -1.07 9.49 -13.75
CA ALA A 155 -0.51 8.68 -14.83
C ALA A 155 -1.53 8.25 -15.88
N LYS A 156 -2.84 8.32 -15.60
CA LYS A 156 -3.90 7.86 -16.52
C LYS A 156 -3.75 8.39 -17.96
N PRO A 157 -3.44 9.68 -18.21
CA PRO A 157 -3.25 10.16 -19.58
C PRO A 157 -2.15 9.42 -20.36
N LYS A 158 -1.11 8.91 -19.67
CA LYS A 158 -0.05 8.11 -20.31
C LYS A 158 -0.55 6.72 -20.67
N PHE A 159 -1.33 6.08 -19.80
CA PHE A 159 -1.98 4.80 -20.11
C PHE A 159 -2.92 4.96 -21.30
N ASP A 160 -3.79 5.98 -21.28
CA ASP A 160 -4.74 6.26 -22.35
C ASP A 160 -4.01 6.49 -23.69
N SER A 161 -2.92 7.28 -23.70
CA SER A 161 -2.14 7.56 -24.91
C SER A 161 -1.45 6.33 -25.50
N ALA A 162 -1.16 5.32 -24.66
CA ALA A 162 -0.58 4.06 -25.06
C ALA A 162 -1.62 2.98 -25.40
N GLY A 163 -2.92 3.30 -25.31
CA GLY A 163 -4.00 2.31 -25.48
C GLY A 163 -4.08 1.27 -24.37
N VAL A 164 -3.58 1.60 -23.17
CA VAL A 164 -3.56 0.72 -21.99
C VAL A 164 -4.76 1.01 -21.10
N LYS A 165 -5.50 -0.03 -20.71
CA LYS A 165 -6.60 0.07 -19.75
C LYS A 165 -6.07 0.13 -18.32
N LEU A 166 -6.46 1.16 -17.56
CA LEU A 166 -6.22 1.20 -16.12
C LEU A 166 -7.45 0.67 -15.38
N ILE A 167 -7.26 -0.32 -14.51
CA ILE A 167 -8.31 -0.92 -13.67
C ILE A 167 -7.81 -0.92 -12.23
N ALA A 168 -8.35 -0.03 -11.40
CA ALA A 168 -8.07 0.02 -9.97
C ALA A 168 -9.16 -0.72 -9.20
N VAL A 169 -8.79 -1.72 -8.41
CA VAL A 169 -9.72 -2.52 -7.60
C VAL A 169 -9.34 -2.34 -6.13
N GLY A 170 -10.29 -2.09 -5.25
CA GLY A 170 -10.05 -2.02 -3.81
C GLY A 170 -10.98 -2.95 -3.02
N VAL A 171 -10.52 -3.43 -1.87
CA VAL A 171 -11.41 -4.10 -0.91
C VAL A 171 -12.35 -3.09 -0.27
N GLY A 172 -13.64 -3.41 -0.24
CA GLY A 172 -14.71 -2.57 0.26
C GLY A 172 -15.94 -2.62 -0.66
N THR A 173 -16.94 -1.78 -0.41
CA THR A 173 -18.14 -1.67 -1.26
C THR A 173 -17.96 -0.60 -2.34
N PRO A 174 -18.78 -0.59 -3.40
CA PRO A 174 -18.81 0.50 -4.39
C PRO A 174 -18.99 1.88 -3.75
N ASP A 175 -19.77 2.00 -2.69
CA ASP A 175 -19.97 3.26 -1.97
C ASP A 175 -18.64 3.78 -1.38
N LYS A 176 -17.83 2.88 -0.81
CA LYS A 176 -16.49 3.23 -0.29
C LYS A 176 -15.54 3.65 -1.42
N ALA A 177 -15.64 3.00 -2.58
CA ALA A 177 -14.90 3.39 -3.77
C ALA A 177 -15.28 4.80 -4.24
N ARG A 178 -16.58 5.13 -4.27
CA ARG A 178 -17.05 6.48 -4.61
C ARG A 178 -16.57 7.55 -3.65
N ILE A 179 -16.46 7.25 -2.35
CA ILE A 179 -15.87 8.18 -1.37
C ILE A 179 -14.42 8.51 -1.75
N LEU A 180 -13.62 7.52 -2.17
CA LEU A 180 -12.26 7.76 -2.65
C LEU A 180 -12.31 8.64 -3.90
N ALA A 181 -13.09 8.27 -4.92
CA ALA A 181 -13.17 8.99 -6.18
C ALA A 181 -13.67 10.44 -6.03
N GLU A 182 -14.59 10.73 -5.10
CA GLU A 182 -15.09 12.08 -4.85
C GLU A 182 -14.03 12.97 -4.19
N ARG A 183 -13.33 12.43 -3.19
CA ARG A 183 -12.40 13.20 -2.34
C ARG A 183 -10.99 13.29 -2.90
N LEU A 184 -10.59 12.26 -3.62
CA LEU A 184 -9.40 12.18 -4.44
C LEU A 184 -9.91 11.90 -5.86
N PRO A 185 -10.03 12.92 -6.74
CA PRO A 185 -10.77 12.89 -8.03
C PRO A 185 -10.25 11.84 -9.02
N PHE A 186 -10.42 10.57 -8.67
CA PHE A 186 -10.02 9.39 -9.40
C PHE A 186 -11.17 9.02 -10.33
N PRO A 187 -10.90 8.70 -11.61
CA PRO A 187 -11.98 8.45 -12.56
C PRO A 187 -12.79 7.20 -12.18
N LEU A 188 -14.11 7.37 -12.03
CA LEU A 188 -15.01 6.33 -11.53
C LEU A 188 -15.07 5.11 -12.47
N GLU A 189 -14.90 5.31 -13.76
CA GLU A 189 -14.90 4.27 -14.79
C GLU A 189 -13.69 3.31 -14.69
N ASN A 190 -12.64 3.73 -13.97
CA ASN A 190 -11.46 2.93 -13.72
C ASN A 190 -11.43 2.33 -12.32
N LEU A 191 -12.45 2.56 -11.49
CA LEU A 191 -12.45 2.17 -10.08
C LEU A 191 -13.52 1.10 -9.81
N TYR A 192 -13.10 0.03 -9.13
CA TYR A 192 -13.93 -1.14 -8.85
C TYR A 192 -13.73 -1.61 -7.41
N ALA A 193 -14.74 -2.30 -6.90
CA ALA A 193 -14.76 -2.86 -5.56
C ALA A 193 -14.82 -4.39 -5.62
N ASP A 194 -13.99 -5.06 -4.83
CA ASP A 194 -14.07 -6.51 -4.60
C ASP A 194 -14.31 -6.75 -3.10
N PRO A 195 -15.59 -6.74 -2.66
CA PRO A 195 -15.94 -6.85 -1.25
C PRO A 195 -15.47 -8.17 -0.61
N ASP A 196 -15.48 -9.24 -1.40
CA ASP A 196 -15.17 -10.61 -0.95
C ASP A 196 -13.67 -10.95 -1.06
N ARG A 197 -12.86 -10.03 -1.61
CA ARG A 197 -11.41 -10.22 -1.85
C ARG A 197 -11.08 -11.41 -2.77
N LYS A 198 -12.02 -11.87 -3.58
CA LYS A 198 -11.85 -13.06 -4.44
C LYS A 198 -10.68 -12.93 -5.41
N ALA A 199 -10.48 -11.73 -5.97
CA ALA A 199 -9.34 -11.46 -6.84
C ALA A 199 -8.01 -11.52 -6.08
N TYR A 200 -8.00 -11.03 -4.83
CA TYR A 200 -6.83 -11.02 -3.96
C TYR A 200 -6.42 -12.44 -3.57
N ASP A 201 -7.40 -13.28 -3.23
CA ASP A 201 -7.17 -14.68 -2.86
C ASP A 201 -6.64 -15.51 -4.03
N LEU A 202 -7.23 -15.37 -5.23
CA LEU A 202 -6.75 -16.06 -6.44
C LEU A 202 -5.36 -15.63 -6.86
N LEU A 203 -5.05 -14.33 -6.74
CA LEU A 203 -3.72 -13.80 -7.02
C LEU A 203 -2.72 -14.11 -5.88
N GLY A 204 -3.19 -14.67 -4.76
CA GLY A 204 -2.40 -15.00 -3.58
C GLY A 204 -1.71 -13.77 -2.99
N LEU A 205 -2.42 -12.64 -2.91
CA LEU A 205 -1.92 -11.42 -2.27
C LEU A 205 -1.82 -11.63 -0.75
N TYR A 206 -0.83 -11.01 -0.13
CA TYR A 206 -0.53 -11.26 1.27
C TYR A 206 -1.63 -10.72 2.21
N PHE A 207 -1.82 -11.41 3.33
CA PHE A 207 -2.72 -11.02 4.40
C PHE A 207 -2.02 -11.19 5.75
N GLY A 208 -2.19 -10.24 6.66
CA GLY A 208 -1.87 -10.44 8.08
C GLY A 208 -1.19 -9.26 8.79
N LEU A 209 -1.26 -9.29 10.13
CA LEU A 209 -0.75 -8.23 11.02
C LEU A 209 0.76 -7.98 10.85
N ALA A 210 1.59 -9.02 10.89
CA ALA A 210 3.04 -8.86 10.82
C ALA A 210 3.49 -8.17 9.53
N ARG A 211 2.85 -8.51 8.41
CA ARG A 211 3.10 -7.88 7.10
C ARG A 211 2.58 -6.45 7.03
N THR A 212 1.47 -6.16 7.71
CA THR A 212 0.81 -4.85 7.67
C THR A 212 1.52 -3.80 8.53
N PHE A 213 1.97 -4.19 9.72
CA PHE A 213 2.45 -3.28 10.77
C PHE A 213 3.94 -3.44 11.10
N LEU A 214 4.52 -4.63 10.88
CA LEU A 214 5.90 -4.93 11.29
C LEU A 214 6.85 -5.09 10.09
N ASN A 215 6.37 -4.88 8.86
CA ASN A 215 7.22 -5.06 7.68
C ASN A 215 8.17 -3.86 7.49
N PRO A 216 9.50 -4.10 7.40
CA PRO A 216 10.48 -3.10 6.97
C PRO A 216 10.10 -2.30 5.72
N ALA A 217 9.40 -2.92 4.76
CA ALA A 217 8.96 -2.30 3.53
C ALA A 217 8.02 -1.10 3.79
N SER A 218 7.25 -1.14 4.89
CA SER A 218 6.41 -0.02 5.31
C SER A 218 7.22 1.21 5.76
N ARG A 219 8.53 1.07 6.01
CA ARG A 219 9.40 2.23 6.24
C ARG A 219 9.53 3.12 5.01
N LYS A 220 9.27 2.61 3.80
CA LYS A 220 9.25 3.41 2.55
C LYS A 220 8.12 4.44 2.53
N ALA A 221 7.09 4.29 3.36
CA ALA A 221 6.05 5.31 3.51
C ALA A 221 6.61 6.59 4.14
N PHE A 222 7.58 6.49 5.06
CA PHE A 222 8.17 7.68 5.72
C PHE A 222 8.90 8.59 4.74
N SER A 223 9.61 8.03 3.75
CA SER A 223 10.29 8.83 2.73
C SER A 223 9.33 9.54 1.78
N ARG A 224 8.05 9.13 1.74
CA ARG A 224 7.01 9.67 0.86
C ARG A 224 5.97 10.50 1.62
N PHE A 225 6.29 10.92 2.84
CA PHE A 225 5.37 11.60 3.74
C PHE A 225 4.65 12.79 3.11
N GLU A 226 5.36 13.67 2.38
CA GLU A 226 4.72 14.83 1.74
C GLU A 226 3.74 14.42 0.64
N SER A 227 4.06 13.38 -0.15
CA SER A 227 3.14 12.86 -1.17
C SER A 227 1.90 12.23 -0.54
N ILE A 228 2.08 11.44 0.52
CA ILE A 228 0.97 10.87 1.30
C ILE A 228 0.09 11.99 1.87
N LYS A 229 0.70 13.00 2.49
CA LYS A 229 -0.01 14.14 3.07
C LYS A 229 -0.80 14.91 2.02
N GLU A 230 -0.22 15.12 0.85
CA GLU A 230 -0.89 15.77 -0.28
C GLU A 230 -2.09 14.94 -0.76
N ALA A 231 -1.90 13.66 -1.01
CA ALA A 231 -2.95 12.75 -1.46
C ALA A 231 -4.07 12.57 -0.43
N THR A 232 -3.78 12.76 0.86
CA THR A 232 -4.73 12.55 1.96
C THR A 232 -5.35 13.84 2.52
N LYS A 233 -5.19 14.99 1.86
CA LYS A 233 -5.80 16.27 2.29
C LYS A 233 -7.31 16.18 2.55
N ASN A 234 -8.03 15.41 1.74
CA ASN A 234 -9.48 15.22 1.85
C ASN A 234 -9.85 13.84 2.42
N TYR A 235 -8.91 13.15 3.06
CA TYR A 235 -9.10 11.80 3.55
C TYR A 235 -10.26 11.66 4.54
N THR A 236 -10.90 10.49 4.55
CA THR A 236 -11.87 10.12 5.58
C THR A 236 -11.79 8.65 5.91
N ILE A 237 -11.92 8.35 7.20
CA ILE A 237 -12.02 6.97 7.70
C ILE A 237 -13.28 6.26 7.18
N LYS A 238 -14.29 6.99 6.70
CA LYS A 238 -15.54 6.42 6.16
C LYS A 238 -15.33 5.54 4.92
N ALA A 239 -14.22 5.73 4.20
CA ALA A 239 -13.83 4.87 3.09
C ALA A 239 -13.26 3.51 3.55
N THR A 240 -13.02 3.31 4.86
CA THR A 240 -12.59 2.02 5.39
C THR A 240 -13.71 0.98 5.22
N PRO A 241 -13.39 -0.25 4.79
CA PRO A 241 -14.35 -1.35 4.74
C PRO A 241 -14.99 -1.60 6.10
N ASP A 242 -16.23 -2.07 6.09
CA ASP A 242 -16.95 -2.37 7.32
C ASP A 242 -16.37 -3.62 8.01
N ASP A 243 -15.89 -4.60 7.23
CA ASP A 243 -15.05 -5.69 7.74
C ASP A 243 -13.62 -5.21 8.00
N LEU A 244 -13.31 -4.94 9.27
CA LEU A 244 -12.00 -4.46 9.70
C LEU A 244 -10.87 -5.49 9.49
N SER A 245 -11.17 -6.77 9.34
CA SER A 245 -10.13 -7.77 9.02
C SER A 245 -9.48 -7.48 7.65
N SER A 246 -10.23 -6.85 6.74
CA SER A 246 -9.74 -6.39 5.43
C SER A 246 -8.60 -5.37 5.53
N VAL A 247 -8.44 -4.68 6.67
CA VAL A 247 -7.31 -3.75 6.89
C VAL A 247 -5.96 -4.48 6.89
N LEU A 248 -5.95 -5.81 7.06
CA LEU A 248 -4.73 -6.62 7.00
C LEU A 248 -4.36 -7.08 5.58
N GLN A 249 -5.25 -6.86 4.61
CA GLN A 249 -5.02 -7.20 3.21
C GLN A 249 -3.88 -6.36 2.63
N GLN A 250 -3.04 -6.98 1.80
CA GLN A 250 -2.04 -6.31 0.97
C GLN A 250 -2.52 -6.21 -0.48
N GLY A 251 -1.95 -5.23 -1.18
CA GLY A 251 -2.26 -4.92 -2.57
C GLY A 251 -1.31 -5.60 -3.55
N GLY A 252 -1.39 -5.16 -4.79
CA GLY A 252 -0.46 -5.58 -5.83
C GLY A 252 -0.70 -4.84 -7.15
N MET A 253 0.22 -5.03 -8.08
CA MET A 253 0.17 -4.46 -9.42
C MET A 253 0.42 -5.55 -10.45
N PHE A 254 -0.47 -5.62 -11.43
CA PHE A 254 -0.44 -6.64 -12.48
C PHE A 254 -0.59 -5.98 -13.84
N VAL A 255 0.14 -6.48 -14.84
CA VAL A 255 0.00 -6.05 -16.23
C VAL A 255 -0.33 -7.27 -17.07
N PHE A 256 -1.40 -7.18 -17.82
CA PHE A 256 -1.87 -8.21 -18.74
C PHE A 256 -1.78 -7.71 -20.18
N ARG A 257 -1.50 -8.62 -21.12
CA ARG A 257 -1.73 -8.45 -22.56
C ARG A 257 -2.66 -9.57 -23.01
N GLY A 258 -3.92 -9.23 -23.28
CA GLY A 258 -4.97 -10.23 -23.38
C GLY A 258 -5.03 -11.07 -22.09
N LYS A 259 -4.83 -12.39 -22.21
CA LYS A 259 -4.71 -13.32 -21.08
C LYS A 259 -3.27 -13.49 -20.56
N GLU A 260 -2.27 -12.97 -21.25
CA GLU A 260 -0.88 -13.16 -20.86
C GLU A 260 -0.51 -12.21 -19.71
N LEU A 261 0.02 -12.74 -18.62
CA LEU A 261 0.52 -11.95 -17.50
C LEU A 261 1.96 -11.49 -17.76
N MET A 262 2.13 -10.21 -18.01
CA MET A 262 3.42 -9.58 -18.36
C MET A 262 4.20 -9.13 -17.15
N TYR A 263 3.49 -8.73 -16.09
CA TYR A 263 4.08 -8.27 -14.85
C TYR A 263 3.19 -8.63 -13.67
N ALA A 264 3.81 -9.05 -12.59
CA ALA A 264 3.13 -9.27 -11.33
C ALA A 264 4.01 -8.84 -10.17
N ARG A 265 3.46 -7.98 -9.32
CA ARG A 265 4.09 -7.59 -8.05
C ARG A 265 3.06 -7.61 -6.94
N LYS A 266 3.34 -8.39 -5.91
CA LYS A 266 2.57 -8.40 -4.66
C LYS A 266 3.22 -7.39 -3.72
N ASP A 267 2.42 -6.55 -3.09
CA ASP A 267 2.96 -5.59 -2.13
C ASP A 267 3.37 -6.34 -0.86
N GLU A 268 4.65 -6.31 -0.49
CA GLU A 268 5.16 -7.06 0.67
C GLU A 268 4.58 -6.52 2.00
N GLY A 269 4.17 -5.26 2.02
CA GLY A 269 3.56 -4.60 3.16
C GLY A 269 2.95 -3.25 2.81
N THR A 270 2.39 -2.59 3.82
CA THR A 270 1.69 -1.31 3.64
C THR A 270 2.61 -0.26 3.01
N GLY A 271 2.20 0.29 1.86
CA GLY A 271 2.95 1.33 1.15
C GLY A 271 4.14 0.82 0.34
N ASP A 272 4.31 -0.48 0.17
CA ASP A 272 5.29 -1.07 -0.75
C ASP A 272 4.68 -1.25 -2.14
N HIS A 273 4.26 -0.17 -2.79
CA HIS A 273 3.63 -0.20 -4.11
C HIS A 273 4.65 -0.38 -5.24
N ALA A 274 4.19 -0.91 -6.38
CA ALA A 274 5.04 -1.08 -7.56
C ALA A 274 5.55 0.29 -8.03
N PRO A 275 6.85 0.41 -8.40
CA PRO A 275 7.34 1.63 -9.02
C PRO A 275 6.57 1.90 -10.31
N LEU A 276 5.97 3.08 -10.43
CA LEU A 276 5.14 3.41 -11.59
C LEU A 276 5.98 3.41 -12.89
N GLU A 277 7.25 3.81 -12.83
CA GLU A 277 8.13 3.74 -14.01
C GLU A 277 8.30 2.31 -14.54
N ASP A 278 8.46 1.31 -13.65
CA ASP A 278 8.58 -0.09 -14.08
C ASP A 278 7.31 -0.54 -14.83
N VAL A 279 6.14 -0.17 -14.32
CA VAL A 279 4.85 -0.49 -14.95
C VAL A 279 4.74 0.18 -16.31
N LEU A 280 5.03 1.48 -16.39
CA LEU A 280 4.97 2.25 -17.63
C LEU A 280 5.95 1.71 -18.68
N ASN A 281 7.17 1.33 -18.30
CA ASN A 281 8.14 0.78 -19.23
C ASN A 281 7.67 -0.56 -19.82
N ILE A 282 6.93 -1.37 -19.05
CA ILE A 282 6.40 -2.66 -19.49
C ILE A 282 5.21 -2.48 -20.43
N CYS A 283 4.28 -1.56 -20.14
CA CYS A 283 3.00 -1.47 -20.86
C CYS A 283 2.88 -0.31 -21.84
N CYS A 284 3.70 0.74 -21.72
CA CYS A 284 3.56 1.98 -22.49
C CYS A 284 4.76 2.31 -23.39
N GLU A 285 5.82 1.50 -23.38
CA GLU A 285 6.87 1.63 -24.39
C GLU A 285 6.33 1.14 -25.75
N VAL A 286 6.27 2.07 -26.71
CA VAL A 286 5.93 1.77 -28.10
C VAL A 286 7.09 0.96 -28.68
N PRO A 287 6.85 -0.19 -29.35
CA PRO A 287 7.90 -0.85 -30.11
C PRO A 287 8.48 0.16 -31.11
N VAL A 288 9.79 0.40 -31.04
CA VAL A 288 10.47 1.18 -32.07
C VAL A 288 10.32 0.39 -33.36
N ALA A 289 9.50 0.92 -34.27
CA ALA A 289 9.25 0.35 -35.60
C ALA A 289 10.51 0.36 -36.47
#